data_AF-A0AAJ2PQ23-F1
#
_entry.id   AF-A0AAJ2PQ23-F1
#
_cell.length_a   1.000
_cell.length_b   1.000
_cell.length_c   1.000
_cell.angle_alpha   90.00
_cell.angle_beta   90.00
_cell.angle_gamma   90.00
#
_symmetry.space_group_name_H-M   'P 1'
#
loop_
_entity.id
_entity.type
_entity.pdbx_description
1 polymer ?
#
loop_
_entity_poly.entity_id
_entity_poly.type
_entity_poly.pdbx_seq_one_letter_code
_entity_poly.pdbx_strand_id
1 'polypeptide(L)'
;MMRAWTLPMLLVLSGSVVAAGQIFKGSPGAAAALLLAFLALAGVNSPLIFPRSIGAQEAQRRSAVDGRPVVFWRPGCKYCIRLRIRLGRNARQLHWVNIWRDPPGAAAVRAANDGNETVPTVVVAGQPHTNPDPGWVREQLSPSA
;
A
#
# COMPACT_ATOMS: atom_id res chain seq x y z
N MET A 1 -11.55 2.94 9.33
CA MET A 1 -11.77 3.13 7.88
C MET A 1 -11.43 4.54 7.38
N MET A 2 -11.80 5.63 8.07
CA MET A 2 -11.53 7.01 7.65
C MET A 2 -10.05 7.36 7.44
N ARG A 3 -9.15 6.86 8.29
CA ARG A 3 -7.72 7.21 8.24
C ARG A 3 -7.05 6.89 6.89
N ALA A 4 -7.50 5.82 6.22
CA ALA A 4 -7.00 5.41 4.90
C ALA A 4 -7.45 6.30 3.74
N TRP A 5 -8.51 7.10 3.93
CA TRP A 5 -9.15 7.87 2.86
C TRP A 5 -9.05 9.38 3.05
N THR A 6 -8.69 9.85 4.25
CA THR A 6 -8.58 11.29 4.55
C THR A 6 -7.66 12.03 3.57
N LEU A 7 -6.43 11.57 3.37
CA LEU A 7 -5.49 12.23 2.46
C LEU A 7 -5.96 12.19 0.99
N PRO A 8 -6.35 11.03 0.40
CA PRO A 8 -6.91 11.00 -0.95
C PRO A 8 -8.14 11.90 -1.12
N MET A 9 -9.08 11.92 -0.16
CA MET A 9 -10.27 12.77 -0.22
C MET A 9 -9.90 14.26 -0.19
N LEU A 10 -8.98 14.67 0.69
CA LEU A 10 -8.49 16.04 0.73
C LEU A 10 -7.83 16.45 -0.59
N LEU A 11 -7.01 15.59 -1.19
CA LEU A 11 -6.38 15.86 -2.49
C LEU A 11 -7.41 16.03 -3.60
N VAL A 12 -8.45 15.18 -3.64
CA VAL A 12 -9.54 15.29 -4.61
C VAL A 12 -10.33 16.59 -4.41
N LEU A 13 -10.68 16.93 -3.16
CA LEU A 13 -11.39 18.16 -2.84
C LEU A 13 -10.57 19.41 -3.21
N SER A 14 -9.30 19.47 -2.79
CA SER A 14 -8.40 20.57 -3.14
C SER A 14 -8.20 20.70 -4.65
N GLY A 15 -7.98 19.59 -5.36
CA GLY A 15 -7.85 19.58 -6.81
C GLY A 15 -9.11 20.09 -7.52
N SER A 16 -10.29 19.73 -7.01
CA SER A 16 -11.58 20.17 -7.56
C SER A 16 -11.78 21.67 -7.38
N VAL A 17 -11.48 22.21 -6.19
CA VAL A 17 -11.56 23.64 -5.88
C VAL A 17 -10.59 24.45 -6.76
N VAL A 18 -9.33 24.00 -6.88
CA VAL A 18 -8.32 24.67 -7.71
C VAL A 18 -8.71 24.65 -9.19
N ALA A 19 -9.19 23.51 -9.70
CA ALA A 19 -9.65 23.38 -11.08
C ALA A 19 -10.83 24.30 -11.38
N ALA A 20 -11.83 24.37 -10.49
CA ALA A 20 -12.95 25.29 -10.62
C ALA A 20 -12.48 26.76 -10.70
N GLY A 21 -11.54 27.16 -9.81
CA GLY A 21 -10.95 28.49 -9.86
C GLY A 21 -10.25 28.82 -11.18
N GLN A 22 -9.57 27.85 -11.79
CA GLN A 22 -8.91 28.03 -13.09
C GLN A 22 -9.88 28.11 -14.27
N ILE A 23 -11.03 27.41 -14.18
CA ILE A 23 -12.12 27.52 -15.16
C ILE A 23 -12.70 28.94 -15.14
N PHE A 24 -12.99 29.50 -13.96
CA PHE A 24 -13.47 30.89 -13.85
C PHE A 24 -12.47 31.92 -14.37
N LYS A 25 -11.17 31.61 -14.34
CA LYS A 25 -10.10 32.43 -14.92
C LYS A 25 -9.90 32.24 -16.43
N GLY A 26 -10.75 31.44 -17.10
CA GLY A 26 -10.67 31.20 -18.54
C GLY A 26 -9.53 30.29 -18.98
N SER A 27 -8.97 29.48 -18.06
CA SER A 27 -7.80 28.62 -18.31
C SER A 27 -8.12 27.12 -18.20
N PRO A 28 -8.98 26.57 -19.08
CA PRO A 28 -9.45 25.19 -18.97
C PRO A 28 -8.32 24.15 -19.10
N GLY A 29 -7.29 24.42 -19.90
CA GLY A 29 -6.12 23.53 -20.01
C GLY A 29 -5.35 23.39 -18.69
N ALA A 30 -5.13 24.51 -17.99
CA ALA A 30 -4.49 24.50 -16.68
C ALA A 30 -5.37 23.79 -15.62
N ALA A 31 -6.69 24.00 -15.67
CA ALA A 31 -7.64 23.31 -14.80
C ALA A 31 -7.56 21.78 -14.98
N ALA A 32 -7.55 21.30 -16.23
CA ALA A 32 -7.44 19.88 -16.53
C ALA A 32 -6.10 19.29 -16.06
N ALA A 33 -4.98 19.96 -16.36
CA ALA A 33 -3.65 19.50 -15.95
C ALA A 33 -3.51 19.40 -14.42
N LEU A 34 -3.98 20.42 -13.68
CA LEU A 34 -3.94 20.42 -12.22
C LEU A 34 -4.86 19.34 -11.64
N LEU A 35 -6.08 19.20 -12.14
CA LEU A 35 -7.00 18.17 -11.68
C LEU A 35 -6.40 16.77 -11.87
N LEU A 36 -5.82 16.49 -13.04
CA LEU A 36 -5.14 15.22 -13.31
C LEU A 36 -3.97 14.98 -12.36
N ALA A 37 -3.17 16.01 -12.04
CA ALA A 37 -2.08 15.90 -11.07
C ALA A 37 -2.59 15.56 -9.66
N PHE A 38 -3.64 16.23 -9.18
CA PHE A 38 -4.26 15.93 -7.88
C PHE A 38 -4.89 14.54 -7.85
N LEU A 39 -5.55 14.11 -8.92
CA LEU A 39 -6.11 12.76 -9.03
C LEU A 39 -5.02 11.69 -9.04
N ALA A 40 -3.90 11.93 -9.74
CA ALA A 40 -2.75 11.02 -9.72
C ALA A 40 -2.16 10.90 -8.31
N LEU A 41 -1.97 12.03 -7.60
CA LEU A 41 -1.51 12.03 -6.21
C LEU A 41 -2.48 11.33 -5.26
N ALA A 42 -3.79 11.57 -5.43
CA ALA A 42 -4.83 10.90 -4.65
C ALA A 42 -4.81 9.39 -4.89
N GLY A 43 -4.64 8.98 -6.15
CA GLY A 43 -4.46 7.58 -6.55
C GLY A 43 -3.26 6.95 -5.86
N VAL A 44 -2.06 7.53 -5.98
CA VAL A 44 -0.82 6.99 -5.39
C VAL A 44 -0.89 6.90 -3.86
N ASN A 45 -1.61 7.79 -3.20
CA ASN A 45 -1.80 7.74 -1.74
C ASN A 45 -3.00 6.91 -1.29
N SER A 46 -3.79 6.39 -2.23
CA SER A 46 -5.00 5.63 -1.94
C SER A 46 -4.70 4.16 -1.64
N PRO A 47 -5.50 3.51 -0.76
CA PRO A 47 -5.46 2.05 -0.62
C PRO A 47 -5.75 1.30 -1.93
N LEU A 48 -6.33 1.96 -2.93
CA LEU A 48 -6.74 1.34 -4.20
C LEU A 48 -5.59 0.91 -5.10
N ILE A 49 -4.39 1.46 -4.92
CA ILE A 49 -3.26 0.94 -5.68
C ILE A 49 -3.05 -0.50 -5.23
N PHE A 50 -2.88 -0.74 -3.93
CA PHE A 50 -3.05 -2.02 -3.21
C PHE A 50 -3.65 -3.24 -3.93
N PRO A 51 -3.02 -4.44 -4.09
CA PRO A 51 -3.84 -5.65 -4.23
C PRO A 51 -4.80 -5.78 -3.03
N ARG A 52 -5.90 -6.51 -3.22
CA ARG A 52 -6.96 -6.63 -2.21
C ARG A 52 -6.36 -7.06 -0.86
N SER A 53 -6.61 -6.26 0.17
CA SER A 53 -6.20 -6.61 1.52
C SER A 53 -7.08 -7.73 2.07
N ILE A 54 -6.44 -8.70 2.70
CA ILE A 54 -7.08 -9.71 3.56
C ILE A 54 -6.63 -9.50 5.02
N GLY A 55 -7.26 -10.19 5.97
CA GLY A 55 -6.87 -10.12 7.39
C GLY A 55 -5.60 -10.91 7.68
N ALA A 56 -4.87 -10.57 8.74
CA ALA A 56 -3.59 -11.19 9.09
C ALA A 56 -3.69 -12.70 9.30
N GLN A 57 -4.68 -13.18 10.05
CA GLN A 57 -4.85 -14.60 10.31
C GLN A 57 -5.11 -15.39 9.03
N GLU A 58 -5.93 -14.85 8.14
CA GLU A 58 -6.21 -15.47 6.85
C GLU A 58 -4.99 -15.44 5.93
N ALA A 59 -4.24 -14.35 5.91
CA ALA A 59 -2.99 -14.25 5.16
C ALA A 59 -1.95 -15.26 5.63
N GLN A 60 -1.79 -15.42 6.94
CA GLN A 60 -0.88 -16.40 7.55
C GLN A 60 -1.32 -17.83 7.25
N ARG A 61 -2.63 -18.13 7.38
CA ARG A 61 -3.18 -19.45 7.02
C ARG A 61 -2.89 -19.79 5.57
N ARG A 62 -3.14 -18.87 4.63
CA ARG A 62 -2.88 -19.09 3.20
C ARG A 62 -1.39 -19.25 2.93
N SER A 63 -0.56 -18.38 3.51
CA SER A 63 0.90 -18.43 3.41
C SER A 63 1.47 -19.77 3.88
N ALA A 64 0.92 -20.34 4.96
CA ALA A 64 1.32 -21.67 5.45
C ALA A 64 0.96 -22.81 4.48
N VAL A 65 -0.05 -22.61 3.61
CA VAL A 65 -0.50 -23.61 2.62
C VAL A 65 0.23 -23.44 1.29
N ASP A 66 0.38 -22.22 0.81
CA ASP A 66 0.90 -21.92 -0.53
C ASP A 66 2.36 -21.40 -0.54
N GLY A 67 2.97 -21.21 0.63
CA GLY A 67 4.34 -20.71 0.80
C GLY A 67 4.51 -19.23 0.46
N ARG A 68 3.46 -18.52 0.05
CA ARG A 68 3.59 -17.15 -0.46
C ARG A 68 3.81 -16.16 0.68
N PRO A 69 4.70 -15.17 0.54
CA PRO A 69 4.95 -14.17 1.58
C PRO A 69 3.72 -13.32 1.94
N VAL A 70 3.63 -12.93 3.21
CA VAL A 70 2.64 -11.97 3.71
C VAL A 70 3.28 -10.59 3.84
N VAL A 71 2.68 -9.56 3.25
CA VAL A 71 3.14 -8.18 3.34
C VAL A 71 2.17 -7.34 4.16
N PHE A 72 2.65 -6.81 5.27
CA PHE A 72 1.97 -5.81 6.07
C PHE A 72 2.31 -4.41 5.55
N TRP A 73 1.28 -3.61 5.28
CA TRP A 73 1.42 -2.29 4.66
C TRP A 73 0.38 -1.30 5.20
N ARG A 74 0.56 -0.02 4.87
CA ARG A 74 -0.43 1.05 5.10
C ARG A 74 -0.51 2.03 3.92
N PRO A 75 -1.67 2.66 3.66
CA PRO A 75 -1.80 3.72 2.64
C PRO A 75 -0.81 4.87 2.89
N GLY A 76 -0.30 5.48 1.81
CA GLY A 76 0.69 6.58 1.87
C GLY A 76 2.13 6.15 2.24
N CYS A 77 2.39 4.86 2.46
CA CYS A 77 3.73 4.36 2.75
C CYS A 77 4.62 4.35 1.49
N LYS A 78 5.58 5.28 1.40
CA LYS A 78 6.53 5.38 0.27
C LYS A 78 7.29 4.08 0.00
N TYR A 79 7.75 3.39 1.06
CA TYR A 79 8.47 2.12 0.93
C TYR A 79 7.58 0.98 0.44
N CYS A 80 6.33 0.92 0.89
CA CYS A 80 5.35 -0.06 0.45
C CYS A 80 5.00 0.14 -1.03
N ILE A 81 4.85 1.41 -1.45
CA ILE A 81 4.62 1.79 -2.85
C ILE A 81 5.83 1.37 -3.70
N ARG A 82 7.05 1.67 -3.24
CA ARG A 82 8.30 1.27 -3.90
C ARG A 82 8.37 -0.25 -4.05
N LEU A 83 8.13 -1.01 -2.98
CA LEU A 83 8.13 -2.47 -3.00
C LEU A 83 7.15 -3.01 -4.05
N ARG A 84 5.92 -2.51 -4.02
CA ARG A 84 4.88 -2.90 -4.98
C ARG A 84 5.26 -2.58 -6.43
N ILE A 85 5.79 -1.38 -6.71
CA ILE A 85 6.23 -0.99 -8.06
C ILE A 85 7.37 -1.88 -8.54
N ARG A 86 8.37 -2.16 -7.68
CA ARG A 86 9.54 -2.99 -8.00
C ARG A 86 9.19 -4.47 -8.19
N LEU A 87 8.14 -4.97 -7.52
CA LEU A 87 7.61 -6.31 -7.74
C LEU A 87 6.73 -6.41 -8.99
N GLY A 88 6.14 -5.29 -9.46
CA GLY A 88 5.36 -5.26 -10.69
C GLY A 88 4.19 -6.26 -10.68
N ARG A 89 4.12 -7.13 -11.68
CA ARG A 89 3.10 -8.19 -11.77
C ARG A 89 3.18 -9.20 -10.63
N ASN A 90 4.38 -9.43 -10.10
CA ASN A 90 4.61 -10.38 -9.02
C ASN A 90 4.02 -9.91 -7.69
N ALA A 91 3.68 -8.61 -7.55
CA ALA A 91 3.00 -8.11 -6.36
C ALA A 91 1.67 -8.85 -6.08
N ARG A 92 0.99 -9.39 -7.10
CA ARG A 92 -0.24 -10.19 -6.94
C ARG A 92 0.00 -11.57 -6.35
N GLN A 93 1.26 -12.02 -6.33
CA GLN A 93 1.70 -13.28 -5.75
C GLN A 93 2.03 -13.16 -4.25
N LEU A 94 1.75 -12.04 -3.61
CA LEU A 94 1.88 -11.87 -2.16
C LEU A 94 0.50 -11.73 -1.51
N HIS A 95 0.41 -12.07 -0.23
CA HIS A 95 -0.77 -11.81 0.59
C HIS A 95 -0.64 -10.43 1.24
N TRP A 96 -1.54 -9.50 0.94
CA TRP A 96 -1.43 -8.12 1.44
C TRP A 96 -2.35 -7.89 2.63
N VAL A 97 -1.80 -7.30 3.70
CA VAL A 97 -2.53 -6.98 4.94
C VAL A 97 -2.37 -5.50 5.28
N ASN A 98 -3.47 -4.76 5.25
CA ASN A 98 -3.52 -3.35 5.62
C ASN A 98 -3.69 -3.19 7.13
N ILE A 99 -2.62 -2.79 7.82
CA ILE A 99 -2.60 -2.70 9.29
C ILE A 99 -3.56 -1.64 9.86
N TRP A 100 -3.99 -0.65 9.07
CA TRP A 100 -4.99 0.32 9.52
C TRP A 100 -6.42 -0.23 9.53
N ARG A 101 -6.65 -1.36 8.86
CA ARG A 101 -7.97 -2.03 8.82
C ARG A 101 -7.99 -3.32 9.61
N ASP A 102 -6.83 -3.83 10.01
CA ASP A 102 -6.67 -5.11 10.67
C ASP A 102 -5.87 -4.95 11.98
N PRO A 103 -6.53 -4.78 13.13
CA PRO A 103 -5.86 -4.66 14.43
C PRO A 103 -4.91 -5.84 14.74
N PRO A 104 -5.26 -7.11 14.43
CA PRO A 104 -4.32 -8.23 14.54
C PRO A 104 -3.06 -8.04 13.70
N GLY A 105 -3.19 -7.57 12.45
CA GLY A 105 -2.05 -7.26 11.60
C GLY A 105 -1.18 -6.13 12.14
N ALA A 106 -1.78 -5.08 12.73
CA ALA A 106 -1.02 -4.06 13.44
C ALA A 106 -0.25 -4.62 14.63
N ALA A 107 -0.87 -5.51 15.42
CA ALA A 107 -0.20 -6.17 16.54
C ALA A 107 0.97 -7.06 16.06
N ALA A 108 0.80 -7.81 14.98
CA ALA A 108 1.87 -8.62 14.38
C ALA A 108 3.06 -7.77 13.94
N VAL A 109 2.81 -6.61 13.32
CA VAL A 109 3.88 -5.67 12.95
C VAL A 109 4.59 -5.11 14.17
N ARG A 110 3.85 -4.69 15.21
CA ARG A 110 4.46 -4.18 16.45
C ARG A 110 5.32 -5.25 17.14
N ALA A 111 4.85 -6.50 17.19
CA ALA A 111 5.61 -7.60 17.75
C ALA A 111 6.93 -7.84 16.98
N ALA A 112 6.92 -7.65 15.67
CA ALA A 112 8.11 -7.81 14.82
C ALA A 112 9.07 -6.60 14.84
N ASN A 113 8.68 -5.46 15.42
CA ASN A 113 9.39 -4.18 15.28
C ASN A 113 9.52 -3.41 16.60
N ASP A 114 9.75 -4.11 17.71
CA ASP A 114 9.95 -3.50 19.03
C ASP A 114 8.82 -2.53 19.44
N GLY A 115 7.58 -2.91 19.14
CA GLY A 115 6.39 -2.09 19.43
C GLY A 115 6.02 -1.08 18.33
N ASN A 116 6.82 -0.93 17.29
CA ASN A 116 6.58 0.04 16.22
C ASN A 116 5.70 -0.52 15.09
N GLU A 117 4.87 0.33 14.49
CA GLU A 117 4.12 -0.01 13.26
C GLU A 117 4.96 0.22 11.99
N THR A 118 6.16 -0.34 11.96
CA THR A 118 7.10 -0.16 10.84
C THR A 118 6.69 -1.01 9.64
N VAL A 119 6.56 -0.37 8.47
CA VAL A 119 6.11 -1.01 7.23
C VAL A 119 6.94 -0.54 6.04
N PRO A 120 7.13 -1.37 4.99
CA PRO A 120 6.58 -2.71 4.83
C PRO A 120 7.25 -3.73 5.75
N THR A 121 6.47 -4.59 6.39
CA THR A 121 6.98 -5.78 7.08
C THR A 121 6.54 -7.00 6.28
N VAL A 122 7.48 -7.83 5.86
CA VAL A 122 7.23 -9.02 5.03
C VAL A 122 7.50 -10.25 5.88
N VAL A 123 6.53 -11.16 5.97
CA VAL A 123 6.69 -12.43 6.68
C VAL A 123 6.85 -13.54 5.66
N VAL A 124 7.93 -14.30 5.78
CA VAL A 124 8.27 -15.46 4.94
C VAL A 124 8.56 -16.63 5.87
N ALA A 125 7.89 -17.77 5.65
CA ALA A 125 8.05 -18.96 6.50
C ALA A 125 7.95 -18.66 8.02
N GLY A 126 7.05 -17.74 8.40
CA GLY A 126 6.86 -17.30 9.79
C GLY A 126 7.88 -16.29 10.32
N GLN A 127 8.94 -15.98 9.57
CA GLN A 127 9.96 -15.00 9.96
C GLN A 127 9.64 -13.61 9.41
N PRO A 128 9.58 -12.57 10.27
CA PRO A 128 9.36 -11.20 9.84
C PRO A 128 10.65 -10.53 9.37
N HIS A 129 10.55 -9.79 8.26
CA HIS A 129 11.60 -8.95 7.70
C HIS A 129 11.07 -7.54 7.51
N THR A 130 11.72 -6.59 8.17
CA THR A 130 11.32 -5.18 8.13
C THR A 130 12.02 -4.46 7.00
N ASN A 131 11.21 -3.85 6.12
CA ASN A 131 11.64 -3.12 4.93
C ASN A 131 12.71 -3.85 4.09
N PRO A 132 12.48 -5.13 3.70
CA PRO A 132 13.45 -5.88 2.93
C PRO A 132 13.61 -5.33 1.51
N ASP A 133 14.73 -5.70 0.88
CA ASP A 133 14.98 -5.36 -0.52
C ASP A 133 13.95 -6.02 -1.46
N PRO A 134 13.37 -5.28 -2.43
CA PRO A 134 12.40 -5.86 -3.37
C PRO A 134 12.95 -6.99 -4.25
N GLY A 135 14.26 -7.03 -4.49
CA GLY A 135 14.96 -8.13 -5.15
C GLY A 135 14.88 -9.40 -4.32
N TRP A 136 15.27 -9.31 -3.05
CA TRP A 136 15.15 -10.42 -2.10
C TRP A 136 13.70 -10.92 -1.98
N VAL A 137 12.71 -10.01 -1.87
CA VAL A 137 11.29 -10.42 -1.80
C VAL A 137 10.85 -11.19 -3.04
N ARG A 138 11.40 -10.87 -4.22
CA ARG A 138 11.09 -11.56 -5.47
C ARG A 138 11.64 -12.98 -5.47
N GLU A 139 12.81 -13.21 -4.89
CA GLU A 139 13.41 -14.53 -4.75
C GLU A 139 12.51 -15.43 -3.90
N GLN A 140 11.88 -14.89 -2.86
CA GLN A 140 10.93 -15.62 -1.99
C GLN A 140 9.61 -16.02 -2.67
N LEU A 141 9.35 -15.57 -3.91
CA LEU A 141 8.16 -15.96 -4.67
C LEU A 141 8.37 -17.20 -5.53
N SER A 142 9.64 -17.55 -5.78
CA SER A 142 9.98 -18.81 -6.44
C SER A 142 10.08 -19.85 -5.33
N PRO A 143 9.35 -20.97 -5.39
CA PRO A 143 9.63 -22.06 -4.50
C PRO A 143 11.11 -22.41 -4.68
N SER A 144 11.90 -22.37 -3.61
CA SER A 144 13.08 -23.23 -3.57
C SER A 144 12.54 -24.64 -3.76
N ALA A 145 12.70 -25.17 -4.98
CA ALA A 145 12.46 -26.56 -5.29
C ALA A 145 13.46 -27.44 -4.54
#